data_AF-A0A7K7IRQ7-F1
#
_entry.id   AF-A0A7K7IRQ7-F1
#
_cell.length_a   1.000
_cell.length_b   1.000
_cell.length_c   1.000
_cell.angle_alpha   90.00
_cell.angle_beta   90.00
_cell.angle_gamma   90.00
#
_symmetry.space_group_name_H-M   'P 1'
#
loop_
_entity.id
_entity.type
_entity.pdbx_description
1 polymer ?
#
loop_
_entity_poly.entity_id
_entity_poly.type
_entity_poly.pdbx_seq_one_letter_code
_entity_poly.pdbx_strand_id
1 'polypeptide(L)'
;VPVDGSHWLSMREVVNILRRKGHEVVVLAPEVSMHIKPSKNFVMKMYPVPYKQEDLDNAFEAFFHTAFAEGSFLERYFKVFEAMKRLADLGVSSCEHLLQNKELIRYLEQSKF
;
A
#
# COMPACT_ATOMS: atom_id res chain seq x y z
N VAL A 1 -10.71 -0.18 3.88
CA VAL A 1 -10.08 0.62 2.80
C VAL A 1 -9.21 -0.32 1.99
N PRO A 2 -9.34 -0.37 0.65
CA PRO A 2 -8.53 -1.23 -0.19
C PRO A 2 -7.06 -0.81 -0.08
N VAL A 3 -6.21 -1.78 0.24
CA VAL A 3 -4.75 -1.61 0.32
C VAL A 3 -4.16 -1.84 -1.08
N ASP A 4 -2.87 -1.60 -1.27
CA ASP A 4 -2.14 -1.92 -2.50
C ASP A 4 -2.23 -3.44 -2.86
N GLY A 5 -1.67 -3.85 -4.00
CA GLY A 5 -1.73 -5.21 -4.50
C GLY A 5 -3.03 -5.51 -5.26
N SER A 6 -3.52 -6.74 -5.13
CA SER A 6 -4.73 -7.21 -5.82
C SER A 6 -5.99 -6.39 -5.47
N HIS A 7 -6.07 -5.89 -4.24
CA HIS A 7 -7.16 -5.00 -3.80
C HIS A 7 -7.17 -3.70 -4.61
N TRP A 8 -6.01 -3.04 -4.77
CA TRP A 8 -5.89 -1.85 -5.60
C TRP A 8 -6.17 -2.13 -7.07
N LEU A 9 -5.67 -3.23 -7.62
CA LEU A 9 -5.91 -3.59 -9.03
C LEU A 9 -7.41 -3.71 -9.34
N SER A 10 -8.19 -4.29 -8.43
CA SER A 10 -9.65 -4.35 -8.54
C SER A 10 -10.30 -2.97 -8.40
N MET A 11 -9.83 -2.17 -7.44
CA MET A 11 -10.37 -0.83 -7.19
C MET A 11 -10.08 0.18 -8.28
N ARG A 12 -9.02 -0.03 -9.06
CA ARG A 12 -8.66 0.85 -10.18
C ARG A 12 -9.81 0.98 -11.18
N GLU A 13 -10.55 -0.08 -11.43
CA GLU A 13 -11.71 0.01 -12.33
C GLU A 13 -12.87 0.77 -11.69
N VAL A 14 -13.11 0.60 -10.39
CA VAL A 14 -14.11 1.38 -9.65
C VAL A 14 -13.80 2.87 -9.72
N VAL A 15 -12.54 3.26 -9.49
CA VAL A 15 -12.07 4.66 -9.59
C VAL A 15 -12.31 5.22 -11.01
N ASN A 16 -11.99 4.44 -12.05
CA ASN A 16 -12.24 4.85 -13.44
C ASN A 16 -13.74 5.07 -13.72
N ILE A 17 -14.59 4.16 -13.23
CA ILE A 17 -16.05 4.27 -13.37
C ILE A 17 -16.56 5.53 -12.67
N LEU A 18 -16.14 5.78 -11.43
CA LEU A 18 -16.55 6.94 -10.66
C LEU A 18 -16.16 8.24 -11.37
N ARG A 19 -14.94 8.34 -11.88
CA ARG A 19 -14.52 9.50 -12.69
C ARG A 19 -15.38 9.69 -13.94
N ARG A 20 -15.65 8.62 -14.69
CA ARG A 20 -16.51 8.69 -15.90
C ARG A 20 -17.93 9.18 -15.58
N LYS A 21 -18.41 8.90 -14.36
CA LYS A 21 -19.70 9.38 -13.84
C LYS A 21 -19.66 10.82 -13.31
N GLY A 22 -18.53 11.51 -13.41
CA GLY A 22 -18.38 12.90 -12.97
C GLY A 22 -18.01 13.08 -11.51
N HIS A 23 -17.66 12.00 -10.79
CA HIS A 23 -17.16 12.12 -9.42
C HIS A 23 -15.68 12.53 -9.41
N GLU A 24 -15.34 13.46 -8.53
CA GLU A 24 -13.95 13.71 -8.17
C GLU A 24 -13.46 12.57 -7.26
N VAL A 25 -12.35 11.94 -7.65
CA VAL A 25 -11.74 10.85 -6.89
C VAL A 25 -10.30 11.19 -6.58
N VAL A 26 -9.97 11.16 -5.29
CA VAL A 26 -8.60 11.32 -4.78
C VAL A 26 -8.09 9.98 -4.29
N VAL A 27 -6.94 9.57 -4.79
CA VAL A 27 -6.23 8.36 -4.39
C VAL A 27 -5.04 8.74 -3.53
N LEU A 28 -5.00 8.19 -2.32
CA LEU A 28 -3.96 8.41 -1.33
C LEU A 28 -3.03 7.21 -1.29
N ALA A 29 -1.72 7.43 -1.38
CA ALA A 29 -0.74 6.35 -1.30
C ALA A 29 0.62 6.84 -0.80
N PRO A 30 1.43 5.97 -0.17
CA PRO A 30 2.84 6.25 0.05
C PRO A 30 3.59 6.41 -1.28
N GLU A 31 4.70 7.14 -1.28
CA GLU A 31 5.60 7.27 -2.45
C GLU A 31 6.16 5.91 -2.90
N VAL A 32 6.34 4.99 -1.94
CA VAL A 32 6.76 3.62 -2.18
C VAL A 32 5.54 2.70 -2.18
N SER A 33 5.24 2.11 -3.34
CA SER A 33 4.01 1.35 -3.58
C SER A 33 4.29 0.19 -4.54
N MET A 34 3.54 -0.92 -4.41
CA MET A 34 3.63 -2.03 -5.35
C MET A 34 3.00 -1.66 -6.69
N HIS A 35 1.70 -1.32 -6.70
CA HIS A 35 0.92 -1.17 -7.92
C HIS A 35 0.22 0.20 -8.04
N ILE A 36 0.21 1.03 -6.99
CA ILE A 36 -0.41 2.35 -7.05
C ILE A 36 0.54 3.33 -7.73
N LYS A 37 0.25 3.72 -8.97
CA LYS A 37 1.05 4.66 -9.76
C LYS A 37 0.22 5.87 -10.20
N PRO A 38 0.86 7.04 -10.46
CA PRO A 38 0.17 8.21 -10.98
C PRO A 38 -0.60 7.91 -12.27
N SER A 39 -1.79 8.47 -12.39
CA SER A 39 -2.65 8.30 -13.55
C SER A 39 -3.39 9.58 -13.87
N LYS A 40 -3.74 9.77 -15.14
CA LYS A 40 -4.64 10.86 -15.56
C LYS A 40 -6.08 10.62 -15.08
N ASN A 41 -6.40 9.43 -14.54
CA ASN A 41 -7.75 9.01 -14.17
C ASN A 41 -8.21 9.34 -12.76
N PHE A 42 -7.37 9.95 -11.94
CA PHE A 42 -7.71 10.39 -10.60
C PHE A 42 -6.68 11.41 -10.14
N VAL A 43 -7.02 12.18 -9.11
CA VAL A 43 -6.03 13.01 -8.43
C VAL A 43 -5.28 12.10 -7.47
N MET A 44 -3.95 12.13 -7.50
CA MET A 44 -3.13 11.34 -6.59
C MET A 44 -2.47 12.25 -5.56
N LYS A 45 -2.54 11.87 -4.29
CA LYS A 45 -1.83 12.49 -3.17
C LYS A 45 -0.85 11.48 -2.60
N MET A 46 0.43 11.80 -2.68
CA MET A 46 1.52 10.96 -2.19
C MET A 46 2.09 11.53 -0.89
N TYR A 47 2.61 10.65 -0.04
CA TYR A 47 3.32 11.03 1.18
C TYR A 47 4.60 10.21 1.35
N PRO A 48 5.65 10.80 1.94
CA PRO A 48 6.92 10.13 2.12
C PRO A 48 6.81 9.05 3.22
N VAL A 49 7.65 8.02 3.08
CA VAL A 49 7.79 6.91 4.04
C VAL A 49 9.27 6.65 4.30
N PRO A 50 9.65 6.07 5.46
CA PRO A 50 11.04 5.98 5.89
C PRO A 50 11.73 4.70 5.37
N TYR A 51 11.30 4.20 4.21
CA TYR A 51 11.82 3.00 3.57
C TYR A 51 11.81 3.19 2.06
N LYS A 52 12.62 2.40 1.36
CA LYS A 52 12.74 2.46 -0.10
C LYS A 52 11.91 1.39 -0.78
N GLN A 53 11.79 1.49 -2.11
CA GLN A 53 11.13 0.47 -2.92
C GLN A 53 11.81 -0.90 -2.74
N GLU A 54 13.14 -0.94 -2.64
CA GLU A 54 13.86 -2.20 -2.47
C GLU A 54 13.50 -2.88 -1.13
N ASP A 55 13.26 -2.12 -0.06
CA ASP A 55 12.87 -2.68 1.24
C ASP A 55 11.50 -3.38 1.15
N LEU A 56 10.56 -2.77 0.44
CA LEU A 56 9.23 -3.34 0.20
C LEU A 56 9.33 -4.59 -0.68
N ASP A 57 10.07 -4.51 -1.78
CA ASP A 57 10.22 -5.60 -2.75
C ASP A 57 10.90 -6.82 -2.09
N ASN A 58 11.97 -6.59 -1.32
CA ASN A 58 12.67 -7.63 -0.58
C ASN A 58 11.76 -8.29 0.49
N ALA A 59 10.92 -7.51 1.17
CA ALA A 59 10.00 -8.06 2.16
C ALA A 59 8.95 -8.99 1.51
N PHE A 60 8.42 -8.61 0.35
CA PHE A 60 7.50 -9.46 -0.42
C PHE A 60 8.19 -10.69 -1.00
N GLU A 61 9.39 -10.54 -1.55
CA GLU A 61 10.18 -11.65 -2.08
C GLU A 61 10.47 -12.67 -0.98
N ALA A 62 10.95 -12.21 0.18
CA ALA A 62 11.20 -13.08 1.34
C ALA A 62 9.92 -13.80 1.80
N PHE A 63 8.79 -13.10 1.84
CA PHE A 63 7.51 -13.71 2.17
C PHE A 63 7.12 -14.82 1.17
N PHE A 64 7.12 -14.53 -0.13
CA PHE A 64 6.71 -15.51 -1.14
C PHE A 64 7.67 -16.69 -1.23
N HIS A 65 8.98 -16.42 -1.24
CA HIS A 65 9.99 -17.48 -1.24
C HIS A 65 9.79 -18.41 -0.04
N THR A 66 9.55 -17.85 1.14
CA THR A 66 9.34 -18.65 2.35
C THR A 66 8.00 -19.39 2.36
N ALA A 67 6.92 -18.75 1.91
CA ALA A 67 5.59 -19.33 1.89
C ALA A 67 5.51 -20.56 0.96
N PHE A 68 6.26 -20.54 -0.13
CA PHE A 68 6.27 -21.61 -1.14
C PHE A 68 7.50 -22.53 -1.08
N ALA A 69 8.46 -22.28 -0.20
CA ALA A 69 9.62 -23.15 0.00
C ALA A 69 9.19 -24.57 0.39
N GLU A 70 9.87 -25.59 -0.12
CA GLU A 70 9.67 -26.98 0.31
C GLU A 70 10.27 -27.23 1.72
N GLY A 71 9.90 -28.36 2.35
CA GLY A 71 10.43 -28.75 3.66
C GLY A 71 9.41 -28.71 4.80
N SER A 72 9.91 -28.75 6.04
CA SER A 72 9.11 -28.89 7.26
C SER A 72 8.05 -27.79 7.41
N PHE A 73 6.81 -28.19 7.65
CA PHE A 73 5.69 -27.26 7.87
C PHE A 73 5.95 -26.32 9.04
N LEU A 74 6.45 -26.85 10.16
CA LEU A 74 6.65 -26.06 11.38
C LEU A 74 7.74 -24.99 11.20
N GLU A 75 8.85 -25.35 10.55
CA GLU A 75 9.92 -24.41 10.22
C GLU A 75 9.41 -23.32 9.27
N ARG A 76 8.67 -23.72 8.23
CA ARG A 76 8.05 -22.78 7.29
C ARG A 76 7.10 -21.82 7.97
N TYR A 77 6.26 -22.32 8.88
CA TYR A 77 5.32 -21.49 9.64
C TYR A 77 6.02 -20.34 10.38
N PHE A 78 7.10 -20.64 11.12
CA PHE A 78 7.84 -19.60 11.85
C PHE A 78 8.50 -18.59 10.92
N LYS A 79 9.11 -19.04 9.81
CA LYS A 79 9.72 -18.12 8.84
C LYS A 79 8.67 -17.24 8.14
N VAL A 80 7.51 -17.81 7.76
CA VAL A 80 6.39 -17.05 7.18
C VAL A 80 5.88 -16.03 8.18
N PHE A 81 5.75 -16.40 9.45
CA PHE A 81 5.34 -15.47 10.50
C PHE A 81 6.30 -14.28 10.63
N GLU A 82 7.62 -14.53 10.61
CA GLU A 82 8.61 -13.47 10.65
C GLU A 82 8.55 -12.56 9.41
N ALA A 83 8.40 -13.13 8.21
CA ALA A 83 8.25 -12.36 6.97
C ALA A 83 6.96 -11.52 6.97
N MET A 84 5.85 -12.08 7.44
CA MET A 84 4.58 -11.37 7.62
C MET A 84 4.71 -10.22 8.61
N LYS A 85 5.47 -10.41 9.70
CA LYS A 85 5.74 -9.35 10.67
C LYS A 85 6.48 -8.18 10.00
N ARG A 86 7.50 -8.44 9.18
CA ARG A 86 8.22 -7.38 8.44
C ARG A 86 7.29 -6.60 7.49
N LEU A 87 6.41 -7.29 6.77
CA LEU A 87 5.39 -6.64 5.93
C LEU A 87 4.42 -5.79 6.77
N ALA A 88 3.99 -6.29 7.92
CA ALA A 88 3.14 -5.55 8.85
C ALA A 88 3.85 -4.30 9.40
N ASP A 89 5.12 -4.41 9.76
CA ASP A 89 5.93 -3.30 10.28
C ASP A 89 6.07 -2.17 9.23
N LEU A 90 6.28 -2.51 7.95
CA LEU A 90 6.25 -1.54 6.84
C LEU A 90 4.87 -0.87 6.72
N GLY A 91 3.79 -1.65 6.80
CA GLY A 91 2.42 -1.14 6.75
C GLY A 91 2.09 -0.19 7.92
N VAL A 92 2.49 -0.54 9.13
CA VAL A 92 2.33 0.31 10.32
C VAL A 92 3.14 1.60 10.16
N SER A 93 4.41 1.49 9.73
CA SER A 93 5.26 2.66 9.49
C SER A 93 4.66 3.61 8.45
N SER A 94 4.10 3.08 7.36
CA SER A 94 3.38 3.87 6.35
C SER A 94 2.19 4.62 6.95
N CYS A 95 1.37 3.94 7.78
CA CYS A 95 0.23 4.56 8.45
C CYS A 95 0.68 5.67 9.42
N GLU A 96 1.74 5.46 10.19
CA GLU A 96 2.29 6.46 11.09
C GLU A 96 2.73 7.72 10.33
N HIS A 97 3.45 7.55 9.21
CA HIS A 97 3.92 8.68 8.39
C HIS A 97 2.78 9.42 7.70
N LEU A 98 1.73 8.70 7.29
CA LEU A 98 0.50 9.33 6.80
C LEU A 98 -0.12 10.25 7.88
N LEU A 99 -0.30 9.72 9.09
CA LEU A 99 -0.92 10.46 10.20
C LEU A 99 -0.05 11.63 10.68
N GLN A 100 1.27 11.52 10.56
CA GLN A 100 2.21 12.59 10.89
C GLN A 100 2.28 13.68 9.80
N ASN A 101 1.83 13.40 8.57
CA ASN A 101 1.79 14.38 7.49
C ASN A 101 0.65 15.39 7.69
N LYS A 102 0.91 16.42 8.52
CA LYS A 102 -0.06 17.45 8.90
C LYS A 102 -0.65 18.20 7.71
N GLU A 103 0.12 18.43 6.66
CA GLU A 103 -0.38 19.11 5.46
C GLU A 103 -1.44 18.27 4.76
N LEU A 104 -1.16 16.99 4.57
CA LEU A 104 -2.07 16.05 3.94
C LEU A 104 -3.32 15.81 4.79
N ILE A 105 -3.16 15.60 6.09
CA ILE A 105 -4.30 15.45 7.02
C ILE A 105 -5.20 16.69 6.97
N ARG A 106 -4.62 17.90 7.03
CA ARG A 106 -5.38 19.16 6.92
C ARG A 106 -6.11 19.26 5.58
N TYR A 107 -5.48 18.84 4.47
CA TYR A 107 -6.13 18.79 3.16
C TYR A 107 -7.35 17.85 3.19
N LEU A 108 -7.23 16.67 3.77
CA LEU A 108 -8.33 15.70 3.89
C LEU A 108 -9.48 16.26 4.73
N GLU A 109 -9.19 16.88 5.87
CA GLU A 109 -10.19 17.53 6.73
C GLU A 109 -10.95 18.66 6.01
N GLN A 110 -10.23 19.48 5.23
CA GLN A 110 -10.80 20.60 4.49
C GLN A 110 -11.61 20.17 3.27
N SER A 111 -11.26 19.05 2.65
CA SER A 111 -11.90 18.55 1.43
C SER A 111 -13.32 18.02 1.68
N LYS A 112 -13.67 17.68 2.93
CA LYS A 112 -15.02 17.22 3.34
C LYS A 112 -15.58 16.11 2.44
N PHE A 113 -14.73 15.14 2.10
CA PHE A 113 -15.12 13.92 1.38
C PHE A 113 -16.19 13.13 2.14
#